data_AF-A0A956T121-F1
#
_entry.id   AF-A0A956T121-F1
#
_cell.length_a   1.000
_cell.length_b   1.000
_cell.length_c   1.000
_cell.angle_alpha   90.00
_cell.angle_beta   90.00
_cell.angle_gamma   90.00
#
_symmetry.space_group_name_H-M   'P 1'
#
loop_
_entity.id
_entity.type
_entity.pdbx_description
1 polymer ?
#
loop_
_entity_poly.entity_id
_entity_poly.type
_entity_poly.pdbx_seq_one_letter_code
_entity_poly.pdbx_strand_id
1 'polypeptide(L)'
;MFRCPGCDEQQLEICQSFELAPGDRWDEEMLQMIACNSCESAGLAVYQECRRGALDEEDVHHEGAFLPMKELMTVRATLLLCPDPKNGRCGCAAHKELRSLTDAVLLKKLFPMKR
;
A
#
# COMPACT_ATOMS: atom_id res chain seq x y z
N MET A 1 14.94 -1.44 -3.67
CA MET A 1 14.29 -2.63 -3.05
C MET A 1 14.26 -2.39 -1.54
N PHE A 2 13.09 -2.47 -0.92
CA PHE A 2 12.92 -2.21 0.53
C PHE A 2 13.51 -3.36 1.36
N ARG A 3 14.19 -3.03 2.46
CA ARG A 3 14.66 -4.01 3.47
C ARG A 3 13.61 -4.19 4.54
N CYS A 4 13.48 -5.42 5.05
CA CYS A 4 12.61 -5.69 6.18
C CYS A 4 13.18 -5.06 7.46
N PRO A 5 12.45 -4.23 8.23
CA PRO A 5 12.96 -3.64 9.46
C PRO A 5 13.04 -4.65 10.61
N GLY A 6 12.41 -5.83 10.50
CA GLY A 6 12.47 -6.88 11.51
C GLY A 6 13.75 -7.70 11.45
N CYS A 7 14.23 -8.02 10.24
CA CYS A 7 15.38 -8.91 10.03
C CYS A 7 16.48 -8.35 9.10
N ASP A 8 16.30 -7.16 8.54
CA ASP A 8 17.17 -6.48 7.57
C ASP A 8 17.39 -7.19 6.22
N GLU A 9 16.71 -8.33 6.00
CA GLU A 9 16.73 -9.09 4.75
C GLU A 9 15.91 -8.42 3.64
N GLN A 10 16.31 -8.67 2.39
CA GLN A 10 15.61 -8.20 1.17
C GLN A 10 14.61 -9.24 0.67
N GLN A 11 13.75 -9.70 1.57
CA GLN A 11 12.80 -10.80 1.33
C GLN A 11 11.35 -10.34 1.56
N LEU A 12 11.01 -9.12 1.12
CA LEU A 12 9.65 -8.58 1.17
C LEU A 12 8.88 -8.97 -0.10
N GLU A 13 7.69 -9.50 0.07
CA GLU A 13 6.77 -9.84 -1.01
C GLU A 13 5.46 -9.07 -0.91
N ILE A 14 4.87 -8.77 -2.06
CA ILE A 14 3.52 -8.21 -2.15
C ILE A 14 2.53 -9.37 -2.10
N CYS A 15 1.81 -9.50 -1.00
CA CYS A 15 0.86 -10.60 -0.80
C CYS A 15 -0.53 -10.28 -1.36
N GLN A 16 -0.92 -9.01 -1.34
CA GLN A 16 -2.17 -8.51 -1.90
C GLN A 16 -1.96 -7.11 -2.47
N SER A 17 -2.66 -6.80 -3.55
CA SER A 17 -2.68 -5.48 -4.16
C SER A 17 -4.12 -5.02 -4.35
N PHE A 18 -4.31 -3.73 -4.23
CA PHE A 18 -5.60 -3.07 -4.32
C PHE A 18 -5.43 -1.80 -5.12
N GLU A 19 -6.07 -1.75 -6.29
CA GLU A 19 -6.02 -0.58 -7.15
C GLU A 19 -6.93 0.51 -6.58
N LEU A 20 -6.41 1.72 -6.51
CA LEU A 20 -7.15 2.89 -6.06
C LEU A 20 -7.56 3.73 -7.27
N ALA A 21 -8.59 4.54 -7.09
CA ALA A 21 -9.01 5.47 -8.12
C ALA A 21 -7.84 6.40 -8.47
N PRO A 22 -7.51 6.57 -9.77
CA PRO A 22 -6.44 7.47 -10.18
C PRO A 22 -6.70 8.87 -9.63
N GLY A 23 -5.64 9.47 -9.09
CA GLY A 23 -5.70 10.81 -8.52
C GLY A 23 -5.41 11.89 -9.58
N ASP A 24 -5.40 13.14 -9.14
CA ASP A 24 -5.05 14.26 -10.02
C ASP A 24 -3.59 14.18 -10.50
N ARG A 25 -2.70 13.66 -9.64
CA ARG A 25 -1.25 13.55 -9.88
C ARG A 25 -0.81 12.20 -10.44
N TRP A 26 -1.37 11.11 -9.92
CA TRP A 26 -0.91 9.75 -10.20
C TRP A 26 -1.87 9.05 -11.15
N ASP A 27 -1.34 8.46 -12.21
CA ASP A 27 -2.11 7.69 -13.19
C ASP A 27 -2.45 6.30 -12.66
N GLU A 28 -1.54 5.74 -11.86
CA GLU A 28 -1.75 4.50 -11.14
C GLU A 28 -1.44 4.70 -9.67
N GLU A 29 -2.31 4.18 -8.82
CA GLU A 29 -2.14 4.19 -7.38
C GLU A 29 -2.63 2.85 -6.83
N MET A 30 -1.83 2.18 -6.02
CA MET A 30 -2.16 0.89 -5.43
C MET A 30 -1.79 0.86 -3.95
N LEU A 31 -2.71 0.35 -3.13
CA LEU A 31 -2.39 -0.09 -1.78
C LEU A 31 -1.98 -1.57 -1.83
N GLN A 32 -0.86 -1.90 -1.22
CA GLN A 32 -0.26 -3.22 -1.25
C GLN A 32 -0.05 -3.71 0.17
N MET A 33 -0.41 -4.96 0.44
CA MET A 33 0.03 -5.65 1.66
C MET A 33 1.37 -6.31 1.38
N ILE A 34 2.34 -6.03 2.24
CA ILE A 34 3.68 -6.61 2.15
C ILE A 34 3.96 -7.49 3.36
N ALA A 35 4.64 -8.61 3.14
CA ALA A 35 5.12 -9.48 4.22
C ALA A 35 6.56 -9.89 3.95
N CYS A 36 7.32 -10.08 5.02
CA CYS A 36 8.64 -10.67 4.94
C CYS A 36 8.55 -12.19 4.92
N ASN A 37 9.30 -12.84 4.04
CA ASN A 37 9.38 -14.30 3.99
C ASN A 37 10.40 -14.89 4.97
N SER A 38 11.23 -14.04 5.58
CA SER A 38 12.26 -14.45 6.53
C SER A 38 11.88 -14.22 7.99
N CYS A 39 10.89 -13.37 8.27
CA CYS A 39 10.39 -13.11 9.63
C CYS A 39 8.90 -12.76 9.61
N GLU A 40 8.29 -12.56 10.77
CA GLU A 40 6.85 -12.28 10.90
C GLU A 40 6.46 -10.83 10.62
N SER A 41 7.38 -9.99 10.14
CA SER A 41 7.11 -8.59 9.85
C SER A 41 6.23 -8.46 8.62
N ALA A 42 5.17 -7.66 8.75
CA ALA A 42 4.26 -7.34 7.65
C ALA A 42 3.74 -5.91 7.77
N GLY A 43 3.20 -5.39 6.69
CA GLY A 43 2.82 -3.99 6.61
C GLY A 43 2.04 -3.65 5.35
N LEU A 44 1.94 -2.36 5.11
CA LEU A 44 1.34 -1.80 3.91
C LEU A 44 2.39 -1.02 3.12
N ALA A 45 2.22 -1.01 1.81
CA ALA A 45 2.94 -0.15 0.90
C ALA A 45 1.97 0.54 -0.05
N VAL A 46 2.33 1.73 -0.49
CA VAL A 46 1.62 2.50 -1.50
C VAL A 46 2.52 2.62 -2.70
N TYR A 47 2.07 2.09 -3.82
CA TYR A 47 2.68 2.25 -5.12
C TYR A 47 1.95 3.35 -5.88
N GLN A 48 2.70 4.27 -6.47
CA GLN A 48 2.19 5.39 -7.24
C GLN A 48 3.06 5.57 -8.48
N GLU A 49 2.42 5.78 -9.62
CA GLU A 49 3.11 5.99 -10.89
C GLU A 49 2.46 7.13 -11.68
N CYS A 50 3.28 7.99 -12.27
CA CYS A 50 2.87 9.03 -13.20
C CYS A 50 3.60 8.83 -14.54
N ARG A 51 2.81 8.80 -15.63
CA ARG A 51 3.28 8.63 -17.01
C ARG A 51 3.07 9.89 -17.86
N ARG A 52 2.74 11.03 -17.23
CA ARG A 52 2.39 12.30 -17.92
C ARG A 52 3.61 13.16 -18.32
N GLY A 53 4.83 12.65 -18.16
CA GLY A 53 6.08 13.32 -18.54
C GLY A 53 6.46 13.17 -20.02
N ALA A 54 7.67 13.60 -20.38
CA ALA A 54 8.26 13.27 -21.68
C ALA A 54 8.36 11.74 -21.88
N LEU A 55 8.51 11.27 -23.13
CA LEU A 55 8.95 9.90 -23.39
C LEU A 55 10.22 9.65 -22.55
N ASP A 56 10.15 8.76 -21.56
CA ASP A 56 11.18 8.41 -20.55
C ASP A 56 11.13 9.13 -19.18
N GLU A 57 10.17 10.03 -18.93
CA GLU A 57 9.93 10.62 -17.61
C GLU A 57 8.76 9.92 -16.89
N GLU A 58 9.00 8.69 -16.44
CA GLU A 58 8.12 7.99 -15.50
C GLU A 58 8.54 8.36 -14.06
N ASP A 59 7.61 8.89 -13.27
CA ASP A 59 7.80 9.15 -11.84
C ASP A 59 7.14 8.01 -11.06
N VAL A 60 7.96 7.16 -10.44
CA VAL A 60 7.52 6.04 -9.61
C VAL A 60 7.80 6.36 -8.15
N HIS A 61 6.75 6.35 -7.35
CA HIS A 61 6.83 6.52 -5.90
C HIS A 61 6.35 5.25 -5.20
N HIS A 62 7.14 4.76 -4.26
CA HIS A 62 6.82 3.57 -3.49
C HIS A 62 7.24 3.78 -2.04
N GLU A 63 6.26 3.90 -1.14
CA GLU A 63 6.48 4.07 0.29
C GLU A 63 5.74 3.00 1.08
N GLY A 64 6.27 2.57 2.21
CA GLY A 64 5.65 1.56 3.05
C GLY A 64 5.79 1.82 4.53
N ALA A 65 4.85 1.27 5.29
CA ALA A 65 4.80 1.30 6.74
C ALA A 65 4.50 -0.09 7.29
N PHE A 66 5.27 -0.50 8.30
CA PHE A 66 5.02 -1.74 9.03
C PHE A 66 3.93 -1.50 10.07
N LEU A 67 3.04 -2.48 10.19
CA LEU A 67 1.88 -2.38 11.06
C LEU A 67 1.85 -3.52 12.07
N PRO A 68 1.32 -3.30 13.28
CA PRO A 68 0.93 -4.38 14.16
C PRO A 68 -0.02 -5.35 13.46
N MET A 69 0.15 -6.65 13.70
CA MET A 69 -0.65 -7.71 13.08
C MET A 69 -2.16 -7.48 13.21
N LYS A 70 -2.62 -6.95 14.36
CA LYS A 70 -4.03 -6.64 14.59
C LYS A 70 -4.61 -5.69 13.55
N GLU A 71 -3.89 -4.62 13.24
CA GLU A 71 -4.34 -3.61 12.28
C GLU A 71 -4.23 -4.12 10.85
N LEU A 72 -3.16 -4.84 10.55
CA LEU A 72 -2.99 -5.49 9.25
C LEU A 72 -4.15 -6.46 8.96
N MET A 73 -4.62 -7.19 9.98
CA MET A 73 -5.80 -8.05 9.85
C MET A 73 -7.10 -7.26 9.63
N THR A 74 -7.24 -6.06 10.21
CA THR A 74 -8.37 -5.17 9.91
C THR A 74 -8.34 -4.74 8.44
N VAL A 75 -7.19 -4.32 7.94
CA VAL A 75 -7.03 -3.90 6.54
C VAL A 75 -7.30 -5.05 5.59
N ARG A 76 -6.78 -6.24 5.89
CA ARG A 76 -7.08 -7.46 5.14
C ARG A 76 -8.57 -7.78 5.11
N ALA A 77 -9.24 -7.66 6.25
CA ALA A 77 -10.69 -7.88 6.32
C ALA A 77 -11.44 -6.88 5.43
N THR A 78 -11.07 -5.60 5.46
CA THR A 78 -11.65 -4.56 4.59
C THR A 78 -11.41 -4.85 3.10
N LEU A 79 -10.20 -5.29 2.74
CA LEU A 79 -9.86 -5.69 1.36
C LEU A 79 -10.75 -6.81 0.84
N LEU A 80 -11.06 -7.80 1.67
CA LEU A 80 -11.93 -8.94 1.31
C LEU A 80 -13.40 -8.55 1.10
N LEU A 81 -13.83 -7.37 1.57
CA LEU A 81 -15.19 -6.86 1.33
C LEU A 81 -15.35 -6.24 -0.06
N CYS A 82 -14.25 -6.00 -0.77
CA CYS A 82 -14.31 -5.46 -2.12
C CYS A 82 -14.57 -6.58 -3.13
N PRO A 83 -15.63 -6.47 -3.96
CA PRO A 83 -15.92 -7.48 -4.98
C PRO A 83 -14.93 -7.47 -6.16
N ASP A 84 -14.22 -6.36 -6.37
CA ASP A 84 -13.31 -6.17 -7.50
C ASP A 84 -12.12 -5.28 -7.11
N PRO A 85 -11.10 -5.83 -6.42
CA PRO A 85 -9.97 -5.08 -5.87
C PRO A 85 -8.97 -4.56 -6.91
N LYS A 86 -9.08 -5.01 -8.17
CA LYS A 86 -8.25 -4.56 -9.30
C LYS A 86 -8.96 -3.52 -10.16
N ASN A 87 -10.03 -2.93 -9.64
CA ASN A 87 -10.80 -1.94 -10.34
C ASN A 87 -10.80 -0.68 -9.49
N GLY A 88 -9.81 0.19 -9.73
CA GLY A 88 -9.70 1.45 -9.01
C GLY A 88 -10.93 2.36 -9.12
N ARG A 89 -11.85 2.10 -10.07
CA ARG A 89 -13.11 2.84 -10.22
C ARG A 89 -14.29 2.23 -9.43
N CYS A 90 -14.05 1.15 -8.69
CA CYS A 90 -15.07 0.54 -7.86
C CYS A 90 -15.47 1.48 -6.71
N GLY A 91 -16.77 1.78 -6.61
CA GLY A 91 -17.32 2.73 -5.65
C GLY A 91 -17.76 2.11 -4.30
N CYS A 92 -17.32 0.88 -3.99
CA CYS A 92 -17.77 0.16 -2.79
C CYS A 92 -17.26 0.84 -1.50
N ALA A 93 -17.87 0.51 -0.36
CA ALA A 93 -17.47 1.08 0.93
C ALA A 93 -16.00 0.79 1.27
N ALA A 94 -15.52 -0.42 0.97
CA ALA A 94 -14.13 -0.80 1.19
C ALA A 94 -13.14 0.10 0.42
N HIS A 95 -13.43 0.46 -0.84
CA HIS A 95 -12.59 1.37 -1.62
C HIS A 95 -12.48 2.76 -0.97
N LYS A 96 -13.59 3.29 -0.43
CA LYS A 96 -13.58 4.60 0.25
C LYS A 96 -12.75 4.56 1.54
N GLU A 97 -12.88 3.48 2.31
CA GLU A 97 -12.13 3.29 3.55
C GLU A 97 -10.63 3.11 3.30
N LEU A 98 -10.27 2.24 2.35
CA LEU A 98 -8.88 1.96 2.01
C LEU A 98 -8.17 3.16 1.38
N ARG A 99 -8.90 4.03 0.65
CA ARG A 99 -8.37 5.32 0.19
C ARG A 99 -7.95 6.20 1.37
N SER A 100 -8.82 6.32 2.38
CA SER A 100 -8.51 7.12 3.59
C SER A 100 -7.32 6.56 4.36
N LEU A 101 -7.17 5.22 4.39
CA LEU A 101 -6.02 4.56 4.99
C LEU A 101 -4.72 4.84 4.22
N THR A 102 -4.78 4.80 2.89
CA THR A 102 -3.65 5.09 2.00
C THR A 102 -3.13 6.51 2.22
N ASP A 103 -4.03 7.49 2.29
CA ASP A 103 -3.68 8.87 2.63
C ASP A 103 -2.97 8.94 3.99
N ALA A 104 -3.42 8.17 4.98
CA ALA A 104 -2.79 8.13 6.30
C ALA A 104 -1.39 7.46 6.31
N VAL A 105 -1.16 6.46 5.46
CA VAL A 105 0.16 5.84 5.24
C VAL A 105 1.11 6.86 4.62
N LEU A 106 0.70 7.52 3.52
CA LEU A 106 1.48 8.55 2.84
C LEU A 106 1.77 9.76 3.74
N LEU A 107 0.82 10.13 4.61
CA LEU A 107 0.98 11.24 5.56
C LEU A 107 1.78 10.86 6.82
N LYS A 108 2.31 9.63 6.91
CA LYS A 108 3.07 9.11 8.07
C LYS A 108 2.35 9.26 9.41
N LYS A 109 1.02 9.34 9.40
CA LYS A 109 0.22 9.53 10.62
C LYS A 109 -0.12 8.23 11.32
N LEU A 110 0.16 7.08 10.71
CA LEU A 110 -0.33 5.83 11.27
C LEU A 110 0.45 5.37 12.50
N PHE A 111 1.78 5.39 12.57
CA PHE A 111 2.46 5.00 13.83
C PHE A 111 3.78 5.74 14.06
N PRO A 112 3.90 6.61 15.08
CA PRO A 112 5.22 7.00 15.57
C PRO A 112 5.90 5.73 16.08
N MET A 113 6.98 5.31 15.41
CA MET A 113 7.87 4.28 15.94
C MET A 113 8.41 4.81 17.27
N LYS A 114 7.90 4.30 18.39
CA LYS A 114 8.60 4.46 19.66
C LYS A 114 9.89 3.64 19.54
N ARG A 115 11.01 4.37 19.53
CA ARG A 115 12.35 3.83 19.73
C ARG A 115 12.44 3.05 21.02
#